data_AF-A0A932GPZ6-F1
#
_entry.id   AF-A0A932GPZ6-F1
#
_cell.length_a   1.000
_cell.length_b   1.000
_cell.length_c   1.000
_cell.angle_alpha   90.00
_cell.angle_beta   90.00
_cell.angle_gamma   90.00
#
_symmetry.space_group_name_H-M   'P 1'
#
loop_
_entity.id
_entity.type
_entity.pdbx_description
1 polymer ?
#
loop_
_entity_poly.entity_id
_entity_poly.type
_entity_poly.pdbx_seq_one_letter_code
_entity_poly.pdbx_strand_id
1 'polypeptide(L)'
;MALDSLPYDWTPEERSRAYAAKPGALSLNFNSVEVTVEAAGKRGAPPRVRIDPETPHLEIDNQATTETQGRGKPLGVQVTSSGNREILQVRGSVSPGAGRLSLYRSIEQPALYTARTFAKFLEEMGISLRGTVRQGMVPPQARVLYTHRSKPLSLILQDMNKWSNNFIAEQLLRTLGSELYGSPGTRENGLQVLRDYLAGIGLPPDSYRLQDGSGLSRENRLSAAGLVFVLGAMYHNFSVQAEFLASLGLLGLDGVVERRFSSSPVRGRLRVKTGSLQGVKALSGYGGSKEGEVLTFSFLWNGSSCSPGDLDEIQARLAAILVGGR
;
A
#
# COMPACT_ATOMS: atom_id res chain seq x y z
N MET A 1 -11.96 17.12 -8.73
CA MET A 1 -11.04 16.48 -9.71
C MET A 1 -11.29 14.99 -9.59
N ALA A 2 -11.62 14.31 -10.69
CA ALA A 2 -11.89 12.87 -10.66
C ALA A 2 -10.63 12.14 -10.17
N LEU A 3 -10.77 11.27 -9.17
CA LEU A 3 -9.69 10.39 -8.75
C LEU A 3 -9.49 9.39 -9.89
N ASP A 4 -8.28 9.27 -10.43
CA ASP A 4 -8.05 8.27 -11.48
C ASP A 4 -8.41 6.89 -10.92
N SER A 5 -9.33 6.21 -11.61
CA SER A 5 -9.54 4.78 -11.37
C SER A 5 -8.23 4.05 -11.62
N LEU A 6 -7.86 3.17 -10.71
CA LEU A 6 -6.78 2.22 -10.95
C LEU A 6 -7.17 1.35 -12.17
N PRO A 7 -6.27 1.14 -13.14
CA PRO A 7 -6.62 0.64 -14.48
C PRO A 7 -6.79 -0.90 -14.50
N TYR A 8 -7.25 -1.50 -13.41
CA TYR A 8 -7.27 -2.94 -13.23
C TYR A 8 -8.70 -3.48 -13.28
N ASP A 9 -8.87 -4.60 -13.99
CA ASP A 9 -10.13 -5.34 -14.04
C ASP A 9 -10.32 -6.17 -12.76
N TRP A 10 -10.67 -5.46 -11.69
CA TRP A 10 -10.88 -6.05 -10.36
C TRP A 10 -12.33 -6.43 -10.14
N THR A 11 -12.54 -7.49 -9.38
CA THR A 11 -13.84 -7.76 -8.76
C THR A 11 -14.21 -6.62 -7.78
N PRO A 12 -15.49 -6.44 -7.44
CA PRO A 12 -15.89 -5.48 -6.39
C PRO A 12 -15.16 -5.70 -5.06
N GLU A 13 -14.91 -6.95 -4.68
CA GLU A 13 -14.20 -7.27 -3.45
C GLU A 13 -12.73 -6.81 -3.52
N GLU A 14 -12.04 -7.06 -4.64
CA GLU A 14 -10.66 -6.61 -4.85
C GLU A 14 -10.54 -5.08 -4.85
N ARG A 15 -11.49 -4.38 -5.51
CA ARG A 15 -11.58 -2.91 -5.46
C ARG A 15 -11.70 -2.37 -4.04
N SER A 16 -12.40 -3.11 -3.18
CA SER A 16 -12.60 -2.73 -1.78
C SER A 16 -11.38 -2.98 -0.88
N ARG A 17 -10.32 -3.63 -1.36
CA ARG A 17 -9.12 -3.89 -0.55
C ARG A 17 -8.31 -2.62 -0.33
N ALA A 18 -7.66 -2.47 0.82
CA ALA A 18 -6.85 -1.27 1.11
C ALA A 18 -5.70 -1.05 0.11
N TYR A 19 -5.11 -2.11 -0.46
CA TYR A 19 -4.07 -1.97 -1.49
C TYR A 19 -4.58 -1.35 -2.80
N ALA A 20 -5.90 -1.28 -2.97
CA ALA A 20 -6.64 -0.71 -4.10
C ALA A 20 -7.15 0.71 -3.82
N ALA A 21 -6.81 1.29 -2.66
CA ALA A 21 -7.28 2.61 -2.28
C ALA A 21 -6.85 3.68 -3.30
N LYS A 22 -7.81 4.51 -3.73
CA LYS A 22 -7.57 5.58 -4.71
C LYS A 22 -6.67 6.66 -4.11
N PRO A 23 -5.58 7.09 -4.75
CA PRO A 23 -4.77 8.22 -4.29
C PRO A 23 -5.54 9.54 -4.43
N GLY A 24 -5.23 10.54 -3.61
CA GLY A 24 -5.90 11.84 -3.66
C GLY A 24 -5.21 12.91 -2.81
N ALA A 25 -5.37 14.18 -3.18
CA ALA A 25 -4.72 15.30 -2.49
C ALA A 25 -5.24 15.56 -1.06
N LEU A 26 -6.49 15.15 -0.78
CA LEU A 26 -7.08 15.18 0.56
C LEU A 26 -7.44 13.76 0.98
N SER A 27 -6.70 13.25 1.95
CA SER A 27 -6.72 11.85 2.34
C SER A 27 -6.59 11.66 3.84
N LEU A 28 -7.21 10.60 4.34
CA LEU A 28 -7.17 10.18 5.74
C LEU A 28 -6.93 8.66 5.78
N ASN A 29 -6.03 8.21 6.65
CA ASN A 29 -5.73 6.79 6.90
C ASN A 29 -5.58 5.95 5.62
N PHE A 30 -4.74 6.42 4.70
CA PHE A 30 -4.47 5.77 3.41
C PHE A 30 -5.72 5.58 2.54
N ASN A 31 -6.75 6.41 2.74
CA ASN A 31 -8.07 6.27 2.13
C ASN A 31 -8.70 4.90 2.39
N SER A 32 -8.51 4.42 3.62
CA SER A 32 -9.06 3.16 4.10
C SER A 32 -9.56 3.29 5.54
N VAL A 33 -10.42 2.34 5.93
CA VAL A 33 -10.89 2.13 7.30
C VAL A 33 -10.50 0.73 7.75
N GLU A 34 -10.12 0.59 9.03
CA GLU A 34 -10.07 -0.73 9.66
C GLU A 34 -11.52 -1.15 9.96
N VAL A 35 -11.86 -2.38 9.61
CA VAL A 35 -13.13 -3.04 9.90
C VAL A 35 -12.82 -4.20 10.83
N THR A 36 -13.35 -4.12 12.04
CA THR A 36 -13.27 -5.17 13.03
C THR A 36 -14.56 -5.98 13.04
N VAL A 37 -14.47 -7.30 12.92
CA VAL A 37 -15.61 -8.23 13.02
C VAL A 37 -15.36 -9.24 14.14
N GLU A 38 -16.29 -9.32 15.09
CA GLU A 38 -16.22 -10.21 16.25
C GLU A 38 -17.49 -11.05 16.35
N ALA A 39 -17.34 -12.36 16.54
CA ALA A 39 -18.48 -13.25 16.73
C ALA A 39 -19.37 -12.80 17.90
N ALA A 40 -20.67 -12.96 17.75
CA ALA A 40 -21.59 -12.75 18.86
C ALA A 40 -21.43 -13.86 19.90
N GLY A 41 -21.72 -13.56 21.17
CA GLY A 41 -21.74 -14.58 22.23
C GLY A 41 -22.82 -15.65 22.06
N LYS A 42 -23.78 -15.44 21.15
CA LYS A 42 -24.87 -16.38 20.85
C LYS A 42 -24.82 -16.80 19.37
N ARG A 43 -24.84 -18.11 19.12
CA ARG A 43 -24.94 -18.67 17.76
C ARG A 43 -26.18 -18.16 17.03
N GLY A 44 -26.05 -17.88 15.74
CA GLY A 44 -27.10 -17.32 14.89
C GLY A 44 -27.29 -15.80 15.00
N ALA A 45 -26.76 -15.16 16.05
CA ALA A 45 -26.81 -13.69 16.18
C ALA A 45 -25.79 -13.01 15.23
N PRO A 46 -26.07 -11.78 14.77
CA PRO A 46 -25.15 -11.04 13.92
C PRO A 46 -23.85 -10.73 14.67
N PRO A 47 -22.67 -10.85 14.03
CA PRO A 47 -21.41 -10.49 14.65
C PRO A 47 -21.37 -8.98 14.94
N ARG A 48 -20.56 -8.57 15.90
CA ARG A 48 -20.29 -7.14 16.14
C ARG A 48 -19.32 -6.64 15.08
N VAL A 49 -19.71 -5.57 14.39
CA VAL A 49 -18.89 -4.90 13.37
C VAL A 49 -18.58 -3.49 13.87
N ARG A 50 -17.31 -3.11 13.82
CA ARG A 50 -16.83 -1.75 14.15
C ARG A 50 -15.92 -1.26 13.05
N ILE A 51 -15.84 0.06 12.89
CA ILE A 51 -14.90 0.71 11.99
C ILE A 51 -14.02 1.70 12.73
N ASP A 52 -12.77 1.83 12.32
CA ASP A 52 -11.84 2.84 12.81
C ASP A 52 -11.21 3.63 11.64
N PRO A 53 -11.27 4.97 11.67
CA PRO A 53 -12.04 5.80 12.62
C PRO A 53 -13.54 5.65 12.39
N GLU A 54 -14.33 5.81 13.46
CA GLU A 54 -15.77 5.96 13.33
C GLU A 54 -16.09 7.22 12.50
N THR A 55 -16.90 7.06 11.45
CA THR A 55 -17.20 8.12 10.49
C THR A 55 -18.67 8.09 10.05
N PRO A 56 -19.31 9.25 9.82
CA PRO A 56 -20.66 9.30 9.23
C PRO A 56 -20.64 9.12 7.70
N HIS A 57 -19.46 8.98 7.09
CA HIS A 57 -19.33 8.78 5.66
C HIS A 57 -19.71 7.35 5.22
N LEU A 58 -19.50 6.37 6.09
CA LEU A 58 -19.63 4.95 5.81
C LEU A 58 -20.71 4.32 6.70
N GLU A 59 -21.79 3.86 6.08
CA GLU A 59 -22.89 3.17 6.76
C GLU A 59 -22.63 1.66 6.82
N ILE A 60 -22.88 1.01 7.95
CA ILE A 60 -22.63 -0.43 8.11
C ILE A 60 -23.93 -1.22 7.82
N ASP A 61 -23.95 -1.98 6.74
CA ASP A 61 -24.98 -2.98 6.41
C ASP A 61 -24.49 -4.37 6.84
N ASN A 62 -24.76 -4.74 8.09
CA ASN A 62 -24.35 -6.03 8.65
C ASN A 62 -25.45 -7.08 8.51
N GLN A 63 -25.28 -7.97 7.54
CA GLN A 63 -26.13 -9.13 7.28
C GLN A 63 -25.40 -10.45 7.52
N ALA A 64 -24.25 -10.41 8.19
CA ALA A 64 -23.52 -11.62 8.56
C ALA A 64 -24.13 -12.26 9.81
N THR A 65 -23.82 -13.53 10.02
CA THR A 65 -24.29 -14.30 11.18
C THR A 65 -23.16 -15.06 11.86
N THR A 66 -23.30 -15.28 13.16
CA THR A 66 -22.41 -16.19 13.89
C THR A 66 -22.84 -17.63 13.62
N GLU A 67 -21.93 -18.49 13.15
CA GLU A 67 -22.28 -19.84 12.67
C GLU A 67 -23.03 -20.65 13.72
N THR A 68 -24.11 -21.32 13.28
CA THR A 68 -24.92 -22.18 14.14
C THR A 68 -24.38 -23.61 14.16
N GLN A 69 -24.19 -24.25 12.99
CA GLN A 69 -23.56 -25.56 12.78
C GLN A 69 -22.98 -25.69 11.35
N GLY A 70 -22.02 -26.60 11.15
CA GLY A 70 -21.43 -26.87 9.84
C GLY A 70 -20.45 -25.79 9.34
N ARG A 71 -20.06 -25.87 8.06
CA ARG A 71 -19.18 -24.88 7.41
C ARG A 71 -20.05 -23.71 6.93
N GLY A 72 -19.92 -22.53 7.53
CA GLY A 72 -20.68 -21.34 7.13
C GLY A 72 -20.24 -20.77 5.79
N LYS A 73 -20.97 -19.75 5.33
CA LYS A 73 -20.61 -19.01 4.12
C LYS A 73 -19.35 -18.16 4.41
N PRO A 74 -18.38 -18.09 3.48
CA PRO A 74 -17.23 -17.21 3.64
C PRO A 74 -17.66 -15.79 3.97
N LEU A 75 -17.01 -15.17 4.95
CA LEU A 75 -17.26 -13.79 5.31
C LEU A 75 -16.79 -12.87 4.18
N GLY A 76 -17.73 -12.18 3.55
CA GLY A 76 -17.50 -11.09 2.61
C GLY A 76 -17.65 -9.76 3.32
N VAL A 77 -16.64 -8.91 3.19
CA VAL A 77 -16.67 -7.52 3.65
C VAL A 77 -16.25 -6.66 2.46
N GLN A 78 -17.09 -5.73 2.03
CA GLN A 78 -16.81 -4.87 0.89
C GLN A 78 -17.48 -3.51 1.05
N VAL A 79 -16.90 -2.48 0.44
CA VAL A 79 -17.49 -1.14 0.38
C VAL A 79 -18.16 -0.97 -0.97
N THR A 80 -19.39 -0.46 -0.96
CA THR A 80 -20.15 -0.09 -2.17
C THR A 80 -20.60 1.36 -2.07
N SER A 81 -20.83 1.99 -3.21
CA SER A 81 -21.32 3.38 -3.27
C SER A 81 -22.82 3.43 -3.51
N SER A 82 -23.51 4.31 -2.78
CA SER A 82 -24.91 4.67 -3.00
C SER A 82 -25.03 6.20 -2.98
N GLY A 83 -24.96 6.81 -4.16
CA GLY A 83 -24.89 8.28 -4.30
C GLY A 83 -23.68 8.88 -3.59
N ASN A 84 -23.91 9.83 -2.68
CA ASN A 84 -22.85 10.52 -1.91
C ASN A 84 -22.51 9.83 -0.58
N ARG A 85 -23.01 8.61 -0.34
CA ARG A 85 -22.68 7.79 0.83
C ARG A 85 -22.11 6.46 0.39
N GLU A 86 -21.31 5.87 1.26
CA GLU A 86 -20.75 4.54 1.06
C GLU A 86 -21.35 3.59 2.09
N ILE A 87 -21.52 2.34 1.68
CA ILE A 87 -22.09 1.28 2.50
C ILE A 87 -21.03 0.19 2.65
N LEU A 88 -20.65 -0.10 3.89
CA LEU A 88 -19.88 -1.27 4.25
C LEU A 88 -20.81 -2.47 4.38
N GLN A 89 -20.80 -3.33 3.37
CA GLN A 89 -21.57 -4.56 3.36
C GLN A 89 -20.78 -5.68 4.04
N VAL A 90 -21.37 -6.28 5.06
CA VAL A 90 -20.82 -7.44 5.78
C VAL A 90 -21.79 -8.60 5.63
N ARG A 91 -21.39 -9.67 4.92
CA ARG A 91 -22.23 -10.82 4.57
C ARG A 91 -21.49 -12.13 4.83
N GLY A 92 -22.22 -13.22 5.00
CA GLY A 92 -21.63 -14.55 5.24
C GLY A 92 -21.65 -14.90 6.72
N SER A 93 -20.64 -15.65 7.18
CA SER A 93 -20.64 -16.20 8.53
C SER A 93 -19.30 -16.07 9.25
N VAL A 94 -19.36 -15.94 10.57
CA VAL A 94 -18.18 -15.90 11.46
C VAL A 94 -18.28 -17.06 12.45
N SER A 95 -17.19 -17.81 12.64
CA SER A 95 -17.17 -18.92 13.59
C SER A 95 -17.24 -18.42 15.04
N PRO A 96 -18.02 -19.07 15.94
CA PRO A 96 -18.21 -18.63 17.34
C PRO A 96 -16.94 -18.51 18.19
N GLY A 97 -15.84 -19.14 17.78
CA GLY A 97 -14.52 -19.05 18.42
C GLY A 97 -13.49 -18.31 17.58
N ALA A 98 -13.88 -17.72 16.44
CA ALA A 98 -13.00 -16.83 15.72
C ALA A 98 -12.74 -15.63 16.63
N GLY A 99 -11.46 -15.39 16.93
CA GLY A 99 -11.05 -14.15 17.58
C GLY A 99 -11.42 -12.94 16.73
N ARG A 100 -11.03 -11.76 17.21
CA ARG A 100 -11.24 -10.50 16.49
C ARG A 100 -10.61 -10.56 15.10
N LEU A 101 -11.43 -10.41 14.06
CA LEU A 101 -10.97 -10.31 12.68
C LEU A 101 -10.83 -8.82 12.31
N SER A 102 -9.61 -8.40 11.99
CA SER A 102 -9.32 -7.06 11.47
C SER A 102 -9.08 -7.11 9.96
N LEU A 103 -9.78 -6.24 9.23
CA LEU A 103 -9.70 -6.13 7.78
C LEU A 103 -9.59 -4.65 7.41
N TYR A 104 -8.86 -4.30 6.35
CA TYR A 104 -8.82 -2.92 5.88
C TYR A 104 -9.59 -2.78 4.57
N ARG A 105 -10.45 -1.75 4.48
CA ARG A 105 -11.27 -1.49 3.30
C ARG A 105 -11.05 -0.09 2.74
N SER A 106 -10.87 -0.01 1.44
CA SER A 106 -10.72 1.25 0.72
C SER A 106 -12.04 2.03 0.69
N ILE A 107 -11.90 3.34 0.62
CA ILE A 107 -12.98 4.31 0.49
C ILE A 107 -13.05 4.77 -0.98
N GLU A 108 -14.26 4.91 -1.51
CA GLU A 108 -14.50 5.29 -2.92
C GLU A 108 -14.42 6.81 -3.14
N GLN A 109 -14.81 7.61 -2.15
CA GLN A 109 -14.84 9.08 -2.13
C GLN A 109 -13.95 9.68 -1.01
N PRO A 110 -12.62 9.43 -1.05
CA PRO A 110 -11.63 9.87 -0.06
C PRO A 110 -11.75 11.29 0.50
N ALA A 111 -11.98 12.28 -0.36
CA ALA A 111 -12.02 13.67 0.05
C ALA A 111 -13.27 13.97 0.90
N LEU A 112 -14.42 13.36 0.55
CA LEU A 112 -15.64 13.48 1.36
C LEU A 112 -15.53 12.67 2.65
N TYR A 113 -14.91 11.50 2.62
CA TYR A 113 -14.60 10.74 3.84
C TYR A 113 -13.75 11.57 4.79
N THR A 114 -12.63 12.10 4.32
CA THR A 114 -11.73 12.94 5.13
C THR A 114 -12.47 14.14 5.72
N ALA A 115 -13.23 14.88 4.90
CA ALA A 115 -13.95 16.06 5.35
C ALA A 115 -15.07 15.75 6.36
N ARG A 116 -15.82 14.66 6.15
CA ARG A 116 -16.90 14.24 7.07
C ARG A 116 -16.38 13.66 8.38
N THR A 117 -15.28 12.90 8.34
CA THR A 117 -14.62 12.42 9.55
C THR A 117 -14.02 13.58 10.36
N PHE A 118 -13.40 14.55 9.68
CA PHE A 118 -12.92 15.76 10.34
C PHE A 118 -14.05 16.59 10.98
N ALA A 119 -15.19 16.72 10.29
CA ALA A 119 -16.38 17.36 10.83
C ALA A 119 -16.89 16.68 12.11
N LYS A 120 -16.95 15.33 12.13
CA LYS A 120 -17.28 14.55 13.33
C LYS A 120 -16.32 14.85 14.49
N PHE A 121 -15.02 14.88 14.24
CA PHE A 121 -14.05 15.19 15.29
C PHE A 121 -14.18 16.62 15.83
N LEU A 122 -14.52 17.60 14.99
CA LEU A 122 -14.84 18.95 15.46
C LEU A 122 -16.06 18.96 16.39
N GLU A 123 -17.12 18.24 16.03
CA GLU A 123 -18.32 18.12 16.85
C GLU A 123 -18.04 17.45 18.21
N GLU A 124 -17.23 16.38 18.22
CA GLU A 124 -16.76 15.72 19.45
C GLU A 124 -15.93 16.64 20.35
N MET A 125 -15.24 17.62 19.76
CA MET A 125 -14.53 18.68 20.49
C MET A 125 -15.43 19.87 20.89
N GLY A 126 -16.74 19.79 20.64
CA GLY A 126 -17.71 20.84 20.99
C GLY A 126 -17.81 21.98 19.96
N ILE A 127 -17.24 21.83 18.76
CA ILE A 127 -17.32 22.82 17.68
C ILE A 127 -18.45 22.45 16.72
N SER A 128 -19.57 23.17 16.79
CA SER A 128 -20.73 22.91 15.93
C SER A 128 -20.59 23.49 14.52
N LEU A 129 -20.79 22.66 13.51
CA LEU A 129 -20.88 23.07 12.10
C LEU A 129 -22.34 23.35 11.72
N ARG A 130 -22.65 24.58 11.29
CA ARG A 130 -24.02 24.97 10.87
C ARG A 130 -24.33 24.71 9.39
N GLY A 131 -23.31 24.45 8.58
CA GLY A 131 -23.42 24.24 7.14
C GLY A 131 -23.33 22.76 6.73
N THR A 132 -23.27 22.50 5.44
CA THR A 132 -23.09 21.15 4.89
C THR A 132 -21.66 20.91 4.41
N VAL A 133 -21.14 19.70 4.66
CA VAL A 133 -19.83 19.28 4.16
C VAL A 133 -19.94 18.96 2.66
N ARG A 134 -19.16 19.67 1.84
CA ARG A 134 -19.10 19.48 0.38
C ARG A 134 -17.69 19.69 -0.14
N GLN A 135 -17.42 19.18 -1.34
CA GLN A 135 -16.21 19.52 -2.07
C GLN A 135 -16.29 20.96 -2.63
N GLY A 136 -15.14 21.60 -2.79
CA GLY A 136 -15.03 22.94 -3.35
C GLY A 136 -13.59 23.42 -3.44
N MET A 137 -13.38 24.49 -4.21
CA MET A 137 -12.11 25.20 -4.28
C MET A 137 -12.01 26.20 -3.13
N VAL A 138 -10.80 26.36 -2.58
CA VAL A 138 -10.52 27.37 -1.55
C VAL A 138 -10.59 28.77 -2.20
N PRO A 139 -11.39 29.71 -1.66
CA PRO A 139 -11.43 31.08 -2.18
C PRO A 139 -10.08 31.81 -1.98
N PRO A 140 -9.65 32.70 -2.89
CA PRO A 140 -8.37 33.42 -2.78
C PRO A 140 -8.21 34.23 -1.49
N GLN A 141 -9.33 34.72 -0.92
CA GLN A 141 -9.38 35.52 0.29
C GLN A 141 -9.42 34.68 1.59
N ALA A 142 -9.35 33.35 1.50
CA ALA A 142 -9.37 32.49 2.67
C ALA A 142 -8.14 32.72 3.56
N ARG A 143 -8.36 32.85 4.87
CA ARG A 143 -7.27 32.96 5.85
C ARG A 143 -6.82 31.56 6.29
N VAL A 144 -5.52 31.29 6.21
CA VAL A 144 -4.92 30.08 6.79
C VAL A 144 -5.04 30.14 8.31
N LEU A 145 -5.72 29.15 8.89
CA LEU A 145 -5.85 29.01 10.35
C LEU A 145 -4.76 28.13 10.95
N TYR A 146 -4.35 27.09 10.22
CA TYR A 146 -3.38 26.11 10.67
C TYR A 146 -2.68 25.45 9.49
N THR A 147 -1.43 25.05 9.70
CA THR A 147 -0.65 24.26 8.75
C THR A 147 -0.07 23.07 9.47
N HIS A 148 -0.49 21.87 9.05
CA HIS A 148 0.14 20.63 9.47
C HIS A 148 1.22 20.23 8.48
N ARG A 149 2.39 19.82 8.97
CA ARG A 149 3.46 19.25 8.14
C ARG A 149 3.60 17.77 8.49
N SER A 150 3.72 16.94 7.46
CA SER A 150 3.92 15.50 7.60
C SER A 150 5.29 15.17 8.20
N LYS A 151 5.53 13.87 8.42
CA LYS A 151 6.88 13.35 8.58
C LYS A 151 7.78 13.75 7.38
N PRO A 152 9.10 13.85 7.56
CA PRO A 152 10.04 14.02 6.45
C PRO A 152 9.95 12.84 5.46
N LEU A 153 10.30 13.10 4.20
CA LEU A 153 10.21 12.13 3.11
C LEU A 153 10.95 10.82 3.40
N SER A 154 12.11 10.87 4.07
CA SER A 154 12.87 9.66 4.43
C SER A 154 12.09 8.68 5.32
N LEU A 155 11.26 9.19 6.24
CA LEU A 155 10.40 8.34 7.07
C LEU A 155 9.16 7.86 6.30
N ILE A 156 8.62 8.68 5.40
CA ILE A 156 7.53 8.26 4.50
C ILE A 156 8.00 7.13 3.57
N LEU A 157 9.23 7.20 3.06
CA LEU A 157 9.84 6.15 2.24
C LEU A 157 10.07 4.87 3.04
N GLN A 158 10.44 4.96 4.34
CA GLN A 158 10.48 3.79 5.23
C GLN A 158 9.09 3.15 5.37
N ASP A 159 8.06 3.95 5.67
CA ASP A 159 6.68 3.48 5.80
C ASP A 159 6.21 2.82 4.47
N MET A 160 6.59 3.38 3.32
CA MET A 160 6.29 2.84 2.00
C MET A 160 7.00 1.51 1.74
N ASN A 161 8.33 1.47 1.87
CA ASN A 161 9.13 0.35 1.41
C ASN A 161 9.06 -0.85 2.36
N LYS A 162 9.11 -0.63 3.67
CA LYS A 162 9.06 -1.71 4.68
C LYS A 162 7.70 -2.41 4.72
N TRP A 163 6.62 -1.66 4.52
CA TRP A 163 5.25 -2.19 4.52
C TRP A 163 4.68 -2.43 3.12
N SER A 164 5.44 -2.12 2.07
CA SER A 164 5.01 -2.21 0.67
C SER A 164 3.69 -1.48 0.40
N ASN A 165 3.58 -0.24 0.89
CA ASN A 165 2.33 0.51 0.87
C ASN A 165 2.08 1.16 -0.50
N ASN A 166 1.18 0.55 -1.28
CA ASN A 166 0.81 1.03 -2.62
C ASN A 166 0.24 2.45 -2.61
N PHE A 167 -0.55 2.79 -1.59
CA PHE A 167 -1.15 4.12 -1.49
C PHE A 167 -0.06 5.20 -1.38
N ILE A 168 0.96 4.99 -0.55
CA ILE A 168 2.07 5.95 -0.43
C ILE A 168 2.82 6.06 -1.77
N ALA A 169 3.09 4.95 -2.46
CA ALA A 169 3.78 4.97 -3.74
C ALA A 169 3.04 5.80 -4.81
N GLU A 170 1.72 5.61 -4.93
CA GLU A 170 0.89 6.38 -5.87
C GLU A 170 0.77 7.86 -5.48
N GLN A 171 0.73 8.17 -4.18
CA GLN A 171 0.74 9.55 -3.69
C GLN A 171 2.05 10.26 -4.01
N LEU A 172 3.18 9.59 -3.79
CA LEU A 172 4.50 10.14 -4.12
C LEU A 172 4.67 10.33 -5.62
N LEU A 173 4.21 9.38 -6.44
CA LEU A 173 4.21 9.50 -7.90
C LEU A 173 3.50 10.77 -8.37
N ARG A 174 2.28 11.01 -7.86
CA ARG A 174 1.51 12.22 -8.19
C ARG A 174 2.13 13.48 -7.64
N THR A 175 2.71 13.41 -6.45
CA THR A 175 3.42 14.54 -5.84
C THR A 175 4.59 14.96 -6.72
N LEU A 176 5.43 14.01 -7.16
CA LEU A 176 6.51 14.28 -8.10
C LEU A 176 6.01 14.93 -9.39
N GLY A 177 4.92 14.41 -9.96
CA GLY A 177 4.28 14.99 -11.13
C GLY A 177 3.82 16.43 -10.90
N SER A 178 3.18 16.73 -9.76
CA SER A 178 2.74 18.08 -9.43
C SER A 178 3.89 19.05 -9.24
N GLU A 179 4.96 18.62 -8.55
CA GLU A 179 6.10 19.48 -8.20
C GLU A 179 6.96 19.82 -9.42
N LEU A 180 7.14 18.87 -10.35
CA LEU A 180 8.06 19.03 -11.48
C LEU A 180 7.36 19.39 -12.81
N TYR A 181 6.10 19.02 -12.96
CA TYR A 181 5.30 19.27 -14.18
C TYR A 181 4.08 20.15 -13.94
N GLY A 182 3.88 20.65 -12.72
CA GLY A 182 2.78 21.53 -12.34
C GLY A 182 1.52 20.80 -11.90
N SER A 183 0.68 21.52 -11.15
CA SER A 183 -0.57 20.97 -10.63
C SER A 183 -1.65 20.86 -11.72
N PRO A 184 -2.49 19.80 -11.69
CA PRO A 184 -2.50 18.74 -10.68
C PRO A 184 -1.43 17.66 -10.90
N GLY A 185 -1.05 17.00 -9.80
CA GLY A 185 -0.31 15.75 -9.87
C GLY A 185 -1.17 14.61 -10.43
N THR A 186 -0.81 14.12 -11.62
CA THR A 186 -1.46 12.99 -12.27
C THR A 186 -0.56 11.76 -12.27
N ARG A 187 -1.10 10.62 -12.69
CA ARG A 187 -0.27 9.43 -12.87
C ARG A 187 0.68 9.62 -14.04
N GLU A 188 0.19 10.22 -15.11
CA GLU A 188 0.90 10.42 -16.38
C GLU A 188 2.12 11.32 -16.18
N ASN A 189 1.96 12.48 -15.54
CA ASN A 189 3.09 13.39 -15.29
C ASN A 189 4.05 12.82 -14.23
N GLY A 190 3.57 12.11 -13.22
CA GLY A 190 4.42 11.38 -12.28
C GLY A 190 5.26 10.29 -12.95
N LEU A 191 4.65 9.50 -13.84
CA LEU A 191 5.37 8.52 -14.64
C LEU A 191 6.39 9.19 -15.58
N GLN A 192 6.10 10.39 -16.08
CA GLN A 192 7.06 11.14 -16.88
C GLN A 192 8.31 11.48 -16.07
N VAL A 193 8.15 11.95 -14.82
CA VAL A 193 9.29 12.17 -13.91
C VAL A 193 10.14 10.91 -13.76
N LEU A 194 9.51 9.74 -13.58
CA LEU A 194 10.25 8.48 -13.47
C LEU A 194 11.01 8.15 -14.76
N ARG A 195 10.43 8.38 -15.94
CA ARG A 195 11.11 8.17 -17.23
C ARG A 195 12.31 9.09 -17.38
N ASP A 196 12.17 10.36 -17.04
CA ASP A 196 13.26 11.33 -17.13
C ASP A 196 14.39 10.97 -16.17
N TYR A 197 14.06 10.53 -14.96
CA TYR A 197 15.04 10.04 -14.00
C TYR A 197 15.80 8.81 -14.53
N LEU A 198 15.08 7.80 -15.03
CA LEU A 198 15.68 6.58 -15.58
C LEU A 198 16.58 6.88 -16.78
N ALA A 199 16.15 7.76 -17.68
CA ALA A 199 16.98 8.24 -18.79
C ALA A 199 18.22 9.00 -18.28
N GLY A 200 18.06 9.85 -17.26
CA GLY A 200 19.14 10.63 -16.66
C GLY A 200 20.23 9.79 -16.00
N ILE A 201 19.88 8.63 -15.44
CA ILE A 201 20.87 7.65 -14.94
C ILE A 201 21.40 6.72 -16.03
N GLY A 202 20.92 6.83 -17.28
CA GLY A 202 21.41 6.07 -18.44
C GLY A 202 20.70 4.75 -18.71
N LEU A 203 19.52 4.50 -18.13
CA LEU A 203 18.73 3.31 -18.45
C LEU A 203 17.96 3.53 -19.78
N PRO A 204 18.12 2.65 -20.79
CA PRO A 204 17.48 2.85 -22.10
C PRO A 204 15.94 2.88 -22.00
N PRO A 205 15.23 3.82 -22.67
CA PRO A 205 13.77 3.93 -22.58
C PRO A 205 13.01 2.65 -22.95
N ASP A 206 13.51 1.90 -23.93
CA ASP A 206 12.87 0.65 -24.41
C ASP A 206 13.13 -0.56 -23.49
N SER A 207 13.92 -0.40 -22.41
CA SER A 207 14.26 -1.47 -21.48
C SER A 207 13.26 -1.64 -20.33
N TYR A 208 12.25 -0.76 -20.23
CA TYR A 208 11.23 -0.80 -19.20
C TYR A 208 9.86 -0.35 -19.71
N ARG A 209 8.82 -0.72 -18.96
CA ARG A 209 7.46 -0.18 -19.13
C ARG A 209 6.90 0.12 -17.75
N LEU A 210 6.52 1.37 -17.52
CA LEU A 210 5.93 1.83 -16.26
C LEU A 210 4.49 2.27 -16.50
N GLN A 211 3.59 1.80 -15.64
CA GLN A 211 2.15 2.04 -15.70
C GLN A 211 1.60 2.58 -14.38
N ASP A 212 2.32 2.39 -13.28
CA ASP A 212 2.04 2.93 -11.95
C ASP A 212 3.33 3.04 -11.13
N GLY A 213 3.24 3.57 -9.92
CA GLY A 213 4.35 3.71 -8.98
C GLY A 213 4.44 2.56 -7.98
N SER A 214 3.32 1.88 -7.69
CA SER A 214 3.28 0.82 -6.68
C SER A 214 3.74 -0.56 -7.17
N GLY A 215 3.82 -0.78 -8.48
CA GLY A 215 4.10 -2.09 -9.07
C GLY A 215 2.89 -3.03 -9.12
N LEU A 216 1.67 -2.50 -8.92
CA LEU A 216 0.44 -3.32 -8.86
C LEU A 216 -0.07 -3.70 -10.25
N SER A 217 0.28 -2.90 -11.26
CA SER A 217 -0.02 -3.14 -12.66
C SER A 217 0.75 -4.32 -13.18
N ARG A 218 -0.01 -5.28 -13.73
CA ARG A 218 0.52 -6.40 -14.49
C ARG A 218 1.16 -5.99 -15.81
N GLU A 219 1.07 -4.72 -16.20
CA GLU A 219 1.68 -4.18 -17.42
C GLU A 219 3.06 -3.55 -17.16
N ASN A 220 3.48 -3.42 -15.89
CA ASN A 220 4.83 -2.99 -15.55
C ASN A 220 5.88 -4.02 -16.01
N ARG A 221 6.97 -3.57 -16.62
CA ARG A 221 8.08 -4.41 -17.08
C ARG A 221 9.41 -3.76 -16.70
N LEU A 222 10.26 -4.50 -15.99
CA LEU A 222 11.68 -4.23 -15.83
C LEU A 222 12.43 -5.56 -15.86
N SER A 223 13.65 -5.55 -16.39
CA SER A 223 14.57 -6.68 -16.28
C SER A 223 15.28 -6.69 -14.92
N ALA A 224 15.79 -7.85 -14.50
CA ALA A 224 16.61 -7.95 -13.29
C ALA A 224 17.89 -7.08 -13.41
N ALA A 225 18.49 -7.03 -14.61
CA ALA A 225 19.63 -6.16 -14.90
C ALA A 225 19.26 -4.67 -14.76
N GLY A 226 18.08 -4.26 -15.24
CA GLY A 226 17.58 -2.89 -15.08
C GLY A 226 17.38 -2.50 -13.61
N LEU A 227 16.81 -3.40 -12.80
CA LEU A 227 16.69 -3.17 -11.36
C LEU A 227 18.04 -3.07 -10.65
N VAL A 228 18.99 -3.95 -10.98
CA VAL A 228 20.36 -3.88 -10.46
C VAL A 228 21.03 -2.56 -10.85
N PHE A 229 20.82 -2.09 -12.08
CA PHE A 229 21.33 -0.80 -12.54
C PHE A 229 20.79 0.37 -11.72
N VAL A 230 19.46 0.43 -11.50
CA VAL A 230 18.83 1.47 -10.68
C VAL A 230 19.35 1.41 -9.23
N LEU A 231 19.46 0.21 -8.66
CA LEU A 231 20.01 0.03 -7.31
C LEU A 231 21.47 0.48 -7.21
N GLY A 232 22.28 0.22 -8.24
CA GLY A 232 23.67 0.69 -8.32
C GLY A 232 23.73 2.22 -8.36
N ALA A 233 22.93 2.86 -9.22
CA ALA A 233 22.86 4.32 -9.30
C ALA A 233 22.45 4.95 -7.94
N MET A 234 21.48 4.38 -7.25
CA MET A 234 21.07 4.82 -5.92
C MET A 234 22.16 4.62 -4.86
N TYR A 235 22.89 3.51 -4.92
CA TYR A 235 23.97 3.22 -3.98
C TYR A 235 25.15 4.19 -4.12
N HIS A 236 25.46 4.63 -5.33
CA HIS A 236 26.56 5.57 -5.56
C HIS A 236 26.16 7.05 -5.40
N ASN A 237 24.88 7.35 -5.14
CA ASN A 237 24.43 8.71 -4.88
C ASN A 237 24.51 9.06 -3.40
N PHE A 238 25.65 9.65 -2.99
CA PHE A 238 25.94 10.03 -1.60
C PHE A 238 24.83 10.87 -0.94
N SER A 239 24.11 11.70 -1.70
CA SER A 239 23.10 12.61 -1.16
C SER A 239 21.83 11.91 -0.63
N VAL A 240 21.56 10.68 -1.06
CA VAL A 240 20.32 9.95 -0.72
C VAL A 240 20.52 8.47 -0.39
N GLN A 241 21.74 7.95 -0.58
CA GLN A 241 22.08 6.54 -0.41
C GLN A 241 21.67 6.01 0.97
N ALA A 242 22.01 6.73 2.04
CA ALA A 242 21.81 6.26 3.40
C ALA A 242 20.32 6.13 3.73
N GLU A 243 19.52 7.14 3.40
CA GLU A 243 18.07 7.16 3.59
C GLU A 243 17.39 6.09 2.74
N PHE A 244 17.82 5.90 1.49
CA PHE A 244 17.29 4.86 0.63
C PHE A 244 17.57 3.45 1.18
N LEU A 245 18.80 3.16 1.58
CA LEU A 245 19.16 1.88 2.23
C LEU A 245 18.37 1.65 3.52
N ALA A 246 18.18 2.70 4.33
CA ALA A 246 17.41 2.62 5.57
C ALA A 246 15.91 2.39 5.33
N SER A 247 15.39 2.79 4.17
CA SER A 247 13.99 2.59 3.78
C SER A 247 13.65 1.13 3.45
N LEU A 248 14.62 0.35 2.99
CA LEU A 248 14.43 -1.05 2.61
C LEU A 248 14.28 -1.95 3.85
N GLY A 249 13.54 -3.04 3.69
CA GLY A 249 13.35 -4.01 4.77
C GLY A 249 14.64 -4.78 5.07
N LEU A 250 15.01 -4.86 6.34
CA LEU A 250 16.14 -5.65 6.81
C LEU A 250 15.68 -7.08 7.06
N LEU A 251 16.22 -8.01 6.28
CA LEU A 251 15.73 -9.37 6.20
C LEU A 251 15.69 -10.07 7.57
N GLY A 252 14.51 -10.61 7.91
CA GLY A 252 14.25 -11.25 9.19
C GLY A 252 14.08 -10.29 10.37
N LEU A 253 14.31 -8.99 10.21
CA LEU A 253 14.33 -8.05 11.33
C LEU A 253 13.20 -7.02 11.30
N ASP A 254 12.74 -6.59 10.13
CA ASP A 254 11.65 -5.61 10.07
C ASP A 254 10.75 -5.70 8.82
N GLY A 255 9.64 -4.96 8.88
CA GLY A 255 8.67 -4.84 7.80
C GLY A 255 8.08 -6.18 7.35
N VAL A 256 7.70 -6.27 6.08
CA VAL A 256 7.14 -7.49 5.47
C VAL A 256 8.12 -8.67 5.42
N VAL A 257 9.39 -8.45 5.75
CA VAL A 257 10.42 -9.49 5.76
C VAL A 257 10.82 -9.94 7.17
N GLU A 258 10.20 -9.42 8.22
CA GLU A 258 10.50 -9.77 9.62
C GLU A 258 10.38 -11.28 9.87
N ARG A 259 9.29 -11.89 9.42
CA ARG A 259 9.05 -13.35 9.56
C ARG A 259 9.65 -14.16 8.43
N ARG A 260 10.12 -13.49 7.38
CA ARG A 260 10.63 -14.14 6.18
C ARG A 260 12.07 -14.55 6.46
N PHE A 261 12.40 -15.82 6.21
CA PHE A 261 13.76 -16.33 6.39
C PHE A 261 14.27 -16.22 7.83
N SER A 262 13.38 -16.35 8.83
CA SER A 262 13.74 -16.22 10.25
C SER A 262 14.84 -17.19 10.70
N SER A 263 14.94 -18.37 10.08
CA SER A 263 15.98 -19.38 10.30
C SER A 263 17.14 -19.33 9.30
N SER A 264 17.16 -18.36 8.38
CA SER A 264 18.19 -18.30 7.34
C SER A 264 19.51 -17.74 7.87
N PRO A 265 20.66 -18.29 7.44
CA PRO A 265 21.99 -17.76 7.82
C PRO A 265 22.23 -16.32 7.35
N VAL A 266 21.35 -15.75 6.51
CA VAL A 266 21.46 -14.38 6.00
C VAL A 266 20.59 -13.35 6.71
N ARG A 267 19.95 -13.74 7.82
CA ARG A 267 19.19 -12.82 8.68
C ARG A 267 20.03 -11.59 9.02
N GLY A 268 19.47 -10.40 8.81
CA GLY A 268 20.14 -9.13 9.07
C GLY A 268 21.26 -8.74 8.09
N ARG A 269 21.50 -9.51 7.03
CA ARG A 269 22.55 -9.24 6.04
C ARG A 269 22.05 -8.65 4.73
N LEU A 270 20.73 -8.63 4.52
CA LEU A 270 20.10 -8.14 3.30
C LEU A 270 19.14 -6.99 3.58
N ARG A 271 19.25 -5.93 2.78
CA ARG A 271 18.28 -4.81 2.72
C ARG A 271 17.51 -4.91 1.42
N VAL A 272 16.20 -5.18 1.50
CA VAL A 272 15.42 -5.65 0.35
C VAL A 272 14.06 -4.98 0.22
N LYS A 273 13.59 -4.93 -1.03
CA LYS A 273 12.18 -4.76 -1.37
C LYS A 273 11.64 -6.09 -1.90
N THR A 274 10.44 -6.45 -1.44
CA THR A 274 9.69 -7.61 -1.91
C THR A 274 8.63 -7.22 -2.94
N GLY A 275 8.25 -8.16 -3.79
CA GLY A 275 7.09 -8.06 -4.68
C GLY A 275 6.33 -9.38 -4.73
N SER A 276 5.00 -9.31 -4.72
CA SER A 276 4.14 -10.50 -4.80
C SER A 276 2.81 -10.14 -5.47
N LEU A 277 2.52 -10.79 -6.58
CA LEU A 277 1.21 -10.83 -7.23
C LEU A 277 0.89 -12.30 -7.56
N GLN A 278 -0.35 -12.61 -7.94
CA GLN A 278 -0.64 -13.96 -8.41
C GLN A 278 0.22 -14.31 -9.63
N GLY A 279 1.02 -15.37 -9.49
CA GLY A 279 1.98 -15.85 -10.49
C GLY A 279 3.29 -15.05 -10.57
N VAL A 280 3.53 -14.09 -9.66
CA VAL A 280 4.72 -13.23 -9.68
C VAL A 280 5.36 -13.15 -8.29
N LYS A 281 6.68 -13.33 -8.23
CA LYS A 281 7.48 -13.15 -7.01
C LYS A 281 8.75 -12.37 -7.34
N ALA A 282 9.08 -11.40 -6.51
CA ALA A 282 10.29 -10.60 -6.67
C ALA A 282 10.97 -10.33 -5.33
N LEU A 283 12.30 -10.28 -5.37
CA LEU A 283 13.16 -9.84 -4.27
C LEU A 283 14.36 -9.11 -4.85
N SER A 284 14.54 -7.84 -4.51
CA SER A 284 15.65 -7.03 -5.00
C SER A 284 16.22 -6.18 -3.88
N GLY A 285 17.51 -5.85 -3.95
CA GLY A 285 18.14 -4.98 -2.98
C GLY A 285 19.64 -5.19 -2.86
N TYR A 286 20.13 -5.04 -1.64
CA TYR A 286 21.55 -5.07 -1.30
C TYR A 286 21.87 -6.18 -0.32
N GLY A 287 23.05 -6.77 -0.44
CA GLY A 287 23.59 -7.74 0.51
C GLY A 287 25.05 -7.49 0.84
N GLY A 288 25.42 -7.65 2.11
CA GLY A 288 26.82 -7.60 2.52
C GLY A 288 27.51 -8.96 2.36
N SER A 289 28.56 -9.03 1.53
CA SER A 289 29.41 -10.21 1.38
C SER A 289 30.17 -10.53 2.68
N LYS A 290 30.84 -11.68 2.77
CA LYS A 290 31.68 -12.02 3.93
C LYS A 290 32.91 -11.09 4.02
N GLU A 291 33.35 -10.58 2.89
CA GLU A 291 34.50 -9.71 2.72
C GLU A 291 34.18 -8.23 2.97
N GLY A 292 32.91 -7.91 3.24
CA GLY A 292 32.45 -6.55 3.54
C GLY A 292 32.02 -5.73 2.30
N GLU A 293 31.99 -6.35 1.13
CA GLU A 293 31.51 -5.71 -0.10
C GLU A 293 29.98 -5.65 -0.12
N VAL A 294 29.43 -4.58 -0.67
CA VAL A 294 27.98 -4.46 -0.90
C VAL A 294 27.66 -4.94 -2.31
N LEU A 295 26.84 -5.99 -2.38
CA LEU A 295 26.35 -6.59 -3.61
C LEU A 295 24.94 -6.09 -3.90
N THR A 296 24.68 -5.67 -5.14
CA THR A 296 23.32 -5.42 -5.65
C THR A 296 22.77 -6.66 -6.34
N PHE A 297 21.50 -6.99 -6.08
CA PHE A 297 20.87 -8.14 -6.71
C PHE A 297 19.38 -7.91 -7.01
N SER A 298 18.86 -8.70 -7.95
CA SER A 298 17.44 -8.75 -8.27
C SER A 298 17.07 -10.16 -8.71
N PHE A 299 16.07 -10.74 -8.06
CA PHE A 299 15.46 -11.99 -8.46
C PHE A 299 13.99 -11.77 -8.84
N LEU A 300 13.61 -12.17 -10.06
CA LEU A 300 12.27 -11.98 -10.62
C LEU A 300 11.75 -13.31 -11.16
N TRP A 301 10.57 -13.74 -10.70
CA TRP A 301 9.84 -14.89 -11.23
C TRP A 301 8.46 -14.46 -11.72
N ASN A 302 8.15 -14.87 -12.95
CA ASN A 302 6.83 -14.73 -13.57
C ASN A 302 6.34 -16.10 -14.05
N GLY A 303 5.06 -16.38 -13.89
CA GLY A 303 4.41 -17.57 -14.46
C GLY A 303 4.89 -18.90 -13.88
N SER A 304 5.47 -18.92 -12.68
CA SER A 304 5.93 -20.15 -12.04
C SER A 304 4.76 -21.02 -11.57
N SER A 305 4.88 -22.33 -11.74
CA SER A 305 3.99 -23.34 -11.16
C SER A 305 4.32 -23.67 -9.70
N CYS A 306 5.44 -23.19 -9.17
CA CYS A 306 5.85 -23.38 -7.79
C CYS A 306 4.90 -22.65 -6.84
N SER A 307 4.72 -23.16 -5.63
CA SER A 307 3.95 -22.45 -4.62
C SER A 307 4.67 -21.15 -4.22
N PRO A 308 3.95 -20.13 -3.71
CA PRO A 308 4.58 -18.92 -3.17
C PRO A 308 5.63 -19.21 -2.08
N GLY A 309 5.43 -20.27 -1.29
CA GLY A 309 6.37 -20.70 -0.25
C GLY A 309 7.66 -21.29 -0.82
N ASP A 310 7.56 -22.12 -1.87
CA ASP A 310 8.75 -22.71 -2.52
C ASP A 310 9.60 -21.62 -3.19
N LEU A 311 8.95 -20.65 -3.84
CA LEU A 311 9.65 -19.51 -4.43
C LEU A 311 10.33 -18.64 -3.37
N ASP A 312 9.70 -18.48 -2.21
CA ASP A 312 10.34 -17.82 -1.08
C ASP A 312 11.59 -18.60 -0.66
N GLU A 313 11.51 -19.93 -0.49
CA GLU A 313 12.67 -20.77 -0.12
C GLU A 313 13.82 -20.69 -1.15
N ILE A 314 13.51 -20.74 -2.45
CA ILE A 314 14.49 -20.58 -3.53
C ILE A 314 15.19 -19.22 -3.43
N GLN A 315 14.44 -18.14 -3.21
CA GLN A 315 15.00 -16.82 -2.99
C GLN A 315 15.91 -16.76 -1.77
N ALA A 316 15.56 -17.46 -0.68
CA ALA A 316 16.40 -17.58 0.51
C ALA A 316 17.76 -18.22 0.18
N ARG A 317 17.74 -19.33 -0.56
CA ARG A 317 18.94 -20.10 -0.90
C ARG A 317 19.86 -19.30 -1.81
N LEU A 318 19.32 -18.63 -2.82
CA LEU A 318 20.09 -17.76 -3.71
C LEU A 318 20.68 -16.56 -2.95
N ALA A 319 19.91 -15.95 -2.05
CA ALA A 319 20.41 -14.92 -1.16
C ALA A 319 21.57 -15.42 -0.26
N ALA A 320 21.46 -16.64 0.28
CA ALA A 320 22.51 -17.28 1.06
C ALA A 320 23.79 -17.51 0.28
N ILE A 321 23.69 -17.98 -0.96
CA ILE A 321 24.84 -18.13 -1.85
C ILE A 321 25.49 -16.77 -2.12
N LEU A 322 24.68 -15.74 -2.37
CA LEU A 322 25.16 -14.40 -2.72
C LEU A 322 25.98 -13.75 -1.59
N VAL A 323 25.52 -13.80 -0.33
CA VAL A 323 26.26 -13.18 0.79
C VAL A 323 27.23 -14.11 1.50
N GLY A 324 27.07 -15.42 1.31
CA GLY A 324 27.85 -16.45 1.98
C GLY A 324 29.20 -16.72 1.30
N GLY A 325 29.40 -16.33 0.04
CA GLY A 325 30.52 -16.84 -0.75
C GLY A 325 30.36 -18.35 -1.01
N ARG A 326 31.02 -18.86 -2.04
CA ARG A 326 31.03 -20.31 -2.34
C ARG A 326 31.69 -21.11 -1.23
#